data_AF-A0A8X6GU35-F1
#
_entry.id   AF-A0A8X6GU35-F1
#
_cell.length_a   1.000
_cell.length_b   1.000
_cell.length_c   1.000
_cell.angle_alpha   90.00
_cell.angle_beta   90.00
_cell.angle_gamma   90.00
#
_symmetry.space_group_name_H-M   'P 1'
#
loop_
_entity.id
_entity.type
_entity.pdbx_description
1 polymer ?
#
loop_
_entity_poly.entity_id
_entity_poly.type
_entity_poly.pdbx_seq_one_letter_code
_entity_poly.pdbx_strand_id
1 'polypeptide(L)'
;MEEALKGDIQMLKNQLTSEQNAKERLEDTYTQELDNLREQLGILESVQQELSLQQTQNSDLDKRLTCLLDDLKARDDKISQLHAQVEELLAAKSKLEEEVHELKSKVQGLQSDLDNSEAVQRDFVKLSQSLQMELEKIRQSDSEVRWQHDEDVPECNTCKKTFQSRKEKFHCNHCGKIFCLECSSRTVNSGPKKRQFKVCNVCHTLLDHQTAPYFSSDPPQTPS
;
A
#
# COMPACT_ATOMS: atom_id res chain seq x y z
N MET A 1 72.99 106.37 65.33
CA MET A 1 73.51 105.57 64.18
C MET A 1 73.28 104.08 64.40
N GLU A 2 73.60 103.54 65.58
CA GLU A 2 73.34 102.12 65.92
C GLU A 2 71.86 101.72 65.98
N GLU A 3 70.96 102.58 66.48
CA GLU A 3 69.52 102.24 66.56
C GLU A 3 68.85 102.12 65.20
N ALA A 4 69.22 102.97 64.23
CA ALA A 4 68.72 102.91 62.86
C ALA A 4 69.19 101.63 62.15
N LEU A 5 70.47 101.26 62.30
CA LEU A 5 71.03 100.02 61.79
C LEU A 5 70.37 98.76 62.40
N LYS A 6 70.02 98.80 63.70
CA LYS A 6 69.24 97.73 64.35
C LYS A 6 67.82 97.61 63.77
N GLY A 7 67.17 98.73 63.47
CA GLY A 7 65.86 98.75 62.81
C GLY A 7 65.90 98.15 61.41
N ASP A 8 66.89 98.52 60.60
CA ASP A 8 67.09 97.99 59.25
C ASP A 8 67.43 96.49 59.25
N ILE A 9 68.28 96.03 60.17
CA ILE A 9 68.58 94.61 60.37
C ILE A 9 67.32 93.83 60.77
N GLN A 10 66.46 94.38 61.63
CA GLN A 10 65.22 93.75 62.03
C GLN A 10 64.21 93.68 60.87
N MET A 11 64.11 94.73 60.06
CA MET A 11 63.26 94.75 58.87
C MET A 11 63.74 93.73 57.82
N LEU A 12 65.04 93.67 57.54
CA LEU A 12 65.62 92.68 56.63
C LEU A 12 65.46 91.25 57.14
N LYS A 13 65.59 91.01 58.46
CA LYS A 13 65.26 89.70 59.07
C LYS A 13 63.79 89.34 58.90
N ASN A 14 62.87 90.25 59.17
CA ASN A 14 61.45 90.03 59.01
C ASN A 14 61.09 89.75 57.54
N GLN A 15 61.69 90.48 56.61
CA GLN A 15 61.51 90.28 55.17
C GLN A 15 62.09 88.94 54.71
N LEU A 16 63.30 88.59 55.13
CA LEU A 16 63.92 87.29 54.86
C LEU A 16 63.03 86.14 55.37
N THR A 17 62.51 86.26 56.59
CA THR A 17 61.61 85.27 57.20
C THR A 17 60.29 85.17 56.44
N SER A 18 59.73 86.30 55.98
CA SER A 18 58.52 86.33 55.17
C SER A 18 58.70 85.64 53.82
N GLU A 19 59.81 85.92 53.12
CA GLU A 19 60.18 85.28 51.87
C GLU A 19 60.44 83.78 52.06
N GLN A 20 61.09 83.39 53.17
CA GLN A 20 61.29 81.99 53.52
C GLN A 20 59.97 81.25 53.73
N ASN A 21 59.04 81.85 54.48
CA ASN A 21 57.72 81.29 54.69
C ASN A 21 56.89 81.22 53.38
N ALA A 22 57.05 82.20 52.49
CA ALA A 22 56.38 82.18 51.18
C ALA A 22 56.95 81.09 50.26
N LYS A 23 58.27 80.91 50.27
CA LYS A 23 58.95 79.82 49.57
C LYS A 23 58.49 78.45 50.09
N GLU A 24 58.46 78.27 51.40
CA GLU A 24 58.06 77.01 52.04
C GLU A 24 56.60 76.65 51.68
N ARG A 25 55.68 77.63 51.68
CA ARG A 25 54.30 77.43 51.20
C ARG A 25 54.21 77.03 49.73
N LEU A 26 55.05 77.61 48.87
CA LEU A 26 55.11 77.24 47.46
C LEU A 26 55.67 75.82 47.29
N GLU A 27 56.71 75.45 48.04
CA GLU A 27 57.26 74.09 48.06
C GLU A 27 56.23 73.06 48.54
N ASP A 28 55.45 73.38 49.58
CA ASP A 28 54.34 72.54 50.05
C ASP A 28 53.26 72.37 48.98
N THR A 29 52.88 73.47 48.31
CA THR A 29 51.87 73.45 47.24
C THR A 29 52.33 72.59 46.07
N TYR A 30 53.57 72.78 45.61
CA TYR A 30 54.14 71.97 44.52
C TYR A 30 54.30 70.50 44.91
N THR A 31 54.63 70.22 46.17
CA THR A 31 54.71 68.83 46.67
C THR A 31 53.33 68.17 46.64
N GLN A 32 52.30 68.87 47.10
CA GLN A 32 50.92 68.40 47.05
C GLN A 32 50.43 68.17 45.62
N GLU A 33 50.78 69.04 44.67
CA GLU A 33 50.48 68.87 43.25
C GLU A 33 51.22 67.66 42.65
N LEU A 34 52.49 67.46 42.99
CA LEU A 34 53.26 66.29 42.55
C LEU A 34 52.67 64.98 43.07
N ASP A 35 52.22 64.94 44.33
CA ASP A 35 51.61 63.76 44.91
C ASP A 35 50.23 63.46 44.29
N ASN A 36 49.41 64.51 44.03
CA ASN A 36 48.16 64.36 43.27
C ASN A 36 48.39 63.82 41.86
N LEU A 37 49.39 64.34 41.13
CA LEU A 37 49.71 63.87 39.78
C LEU A 37 50.20 62.41 39.78
N ARG A 38 50.98 62.00 40.79
CA ARG A 38 51.42 60.61 40.96
C ARG A 38 50.24 59.68 41.22
N GLU A 39 49.30 60.07 42.08
CA GLU A 39 48.09 59.29 42.34
C GLU A 39 47.24 59.14 41.08
N GLN A 40 47.03 60.24 40.34
CA GLN A 40 46.31 60.21 39.06
C GLN A 40 46.99 59.31 38.03
N LEU A 41 48.33 59.35 37.93
CA LEU A 41 49.10 58.45 37.06
C LEU A 41 48.89 56.97 37.44
N GLY A 42 48.92 56.63 38.73
CA GLY A 42 48.69 55.26 39.19
C GLY A 42 47.28 54.75 38.85
N ILE A 43 46.26 55.61 38.98
CA ILE A 43 44.89 55.27 38.57
C ILE A 43 44.81 55.06 37.05
N LEU A 44 45.41 55.96 36.27
CA LEU A 44 45.43 55.86 34.80
C LEU A 44 46.12 54.57 34.33
N GLU A 45 47.25 54.21 34.92
CA GLU A 45 47.97 52.96 34.62
C GLU A 45 47.12 51.72 34.94
N SER A 46 46.44 51.72 36.09
CA SER A 46 45.53 50.64 36.47
C SER A 46 44.36 50.48 35.48
N VAL A 47 43.73 51.59 35.09
CA VAL A 47 42.63 51.58 34.11
C VAL A 47 43.14 51.15 32.73
N GLN A 48 44.33 51.58 32.32
CA GLN A 48 44.93 51.16 31.06
C GLN A 48 45.19 49.65 31.02
N GLN A 49 45.67 49.08 32.14
CA GLN A 49 45.89 47.65 32.25
C GLN A 49 44.56 46.87 32.16
N GLU A 50 43.52 47.32 32.87
CA GLU A 50 42.19 46.72 32.85
C GLU A 50 41.54 46.81 31.46
N LEU A 51 41.67 47.94 30.78
CA LEU A 51 41.20 48.12 29.40
C LEU A 51 41.91 47.15 28.45
N SER A 52 43.22 46.96 28.59
CA SER A 52 43.97 46.01 27.76
C SER A 52 43.50 44.57 27.97
N LEU A 53 43.22 44.19 29.22
CA LEU A 53 42.69 42.86 29.54
C LEU A 53 41.31 42.66 28.91
N GLN A 54 40.41 43.64 29.05
CA GLN A 54 39.09 43.60 28.42
C GLN A 54 39.17 43.52 26.90
N GLN A 55 40.10 44.23 26.25
CA GLN A 55 40.31 44.12 24.80
C GLN A 55 40.73 42.71 24.38
N THR A 56 41.62 42.05 25.13
CA THR A 56 42.00 40.65 24.84
C THR A 56 40.83 39.70 25.03
N GLN A 57 40.04 39.86 26.11
CA GLN A 57 38.86 39.04 26.37
C GLN A 57 37.80 39.19 25.27
N ASN A 58 37.52 40.42 24.84
CA ASN A 58 36.59 40.67 23.74
C ASN A 58 37.08 40.06 22.42
N SER A 59 38.38 40.17 22.11
CA SER A 59 38.96 39.53 20.92
C SER A 59 38.79 38.00 20.95
N ASP A 60 38.94 37.37 22.12
CA ASP A 60 38.77 35.93 22.27
C ASP A 60 37.30 35.50 22.20
N LEU A 61 36.38 36.32 22.73
CA LEU A 61 34.94 36.10 22.58
C LEU A 61 34.50 36.24 21.11
N ASP A 62 35.02 37.21 20.37
CA ASP A 62 34.73 37.39 18.94
C ASP A 62 35.21 36.19 18.10
N LYS A 63 36.40 35.65 18.40
CA LYS A 63 36.89 34.42 17.75
C LYS A 63 35.98 33.23 18.04
N ARG A 64 35.55 33.07 19.30
CA ARG A 64 34.61 32.01 19.70
C ARG A 64 33.26 32.15 19.02
N LEU A 65 32.72 33.37 18.94
CA LEU A 65 31.47 33.64 18.26
C LEU A 65 31.55 33.29 16.78
N THR A 66 32.66 33.66 16.12
CA THR A 66 32.92 33.32 14.71
C THR A 66 32.97 31.81 14.50
N CYS A 67 33.70 31.08 15.34
CA CYS A 67 33.78 29.61 15.26
C CYS A 67 32.39 28.95 15.44
N LEU A 68 31.59 29.44 16.39
CA LEU A 68 30.23 28.92 16.61
C LEU A 68 29.28 29.22 15.44
N LEU A 69 29.44 30.37 14.79
CA LEU A 69 28.67 30.71 13.58
C LEU A 69 29.02 29.78 12.41
N ASP A 70 30.30 29.46 12.22
CA ASP A 70 30.74 28.51 11.21
C ASP A 70 30.20 27.09 11.48
N ASP A 71 30.23 26.65 12.74
CA ASP A 71 29.65 25.36 13.16
C ASP A 71 28.14 25.30 12.94
N LEU A 72 27.42 26.37 13.26
CA LEU A 72 25.97 26.48 13.01
C LEU A 72 25.67 26.38 11.51
N LYS A 73 26.42 27.10 10.68
CA LYS A 73 26.28 27.03 9.22
C LYS A 73 26.54 25.63 8.68
N ALA A 74 27.59 24.96 9.14
CA ALA A 74 27.88 23.58 8.75
C ALA A 74 26.75 22.61 9.17
N ARG A 75 26.14 22.83 10.33
CA ARG A 75 24.97 22.05 10.78
C ARG A 75 23.75 22.32 9.92
N ASP A 76 23.48 23.57 9.54
CA ASP A 76 22.36 23.93 8.66
C ASP A 76 22.52 23.33 7.26
N ASP A 77 23.74 23.35 6.71
CA ASP A 77 24.04 22.68 5.44
C ASP A 77 23.80 21.16 5.55
N LYS A 78 24.17 20.55 6.69
CA LYS A 78 23.94 19.14 6.93
C LYS A 78 22.46 18.79 7.08
N ILE A 79 21.69 19.63 7.78
CA ILE A 79 20.23 19.49 7.92
C ILE A 79 19.58 19.57 6.54
N SER A 80 19.98 20.53 5.71
CA SER A 80 19.48 20.69 4.34
C SER A 80 19.76 19.47 3.47
N GLN A 81 20.98 18.91 3.56
CA GLN A 81 21.32 17.66 2.86
C GLN A 81 20.47 16.47 3.34
N LEU A 82 20.26 16.32 4.64
CA LEU A 82 19.45 15.24 5.19
C LEU A 82 17.98 15.38 4.80
N HIS A 83 17.43 16.60 4.79
CA HIS A 83 16.07 16.84 4.30
C HIS A 83 15.91 16.42 2.83
N ALA A 84 16.85 16.80 1.95
CA ALA A 84 16.81 16.38 0.55
C ALA A 84 16.86 14.86 0.39
N GLN A 85 17.69 14.16 1.18
CA GLN A 85 17.73 12.69 1.18
C GLN A 85 16.41 12.06 1.65
N VAL A 86 15.76 12.65 2.67
CA VAL A 86 14.46 12.17 3.14
C VAL A 86 13.39 12.33 2.06
N GLU A 87 13.36 13.46 1.36
CA GLU A 87 12.41 13.68 0.26
C GLU A 87 12.62 12.68 -0.88
N GLU A 88 13.88 12.43 -1.27
CA GLU A 88 14.21 11.44 -2.30
C GLU A 88 13.77 10.02 -1.89
N LEU A 89 14.05 9.62 -0.64
CA LEU A 89 13.66 8.32 -0.13
C LEU A 89 12.14 8.17 -0.02
N LEU A 90 11.41 9.23 0.35
CA LEU A 90 9.95 9.23 0.38
C LEU A 90 9.36 9.07 -1.02
N ALA A 91 9.90 9.77 -2.02
CA ALA A 91 9.48 9.63 -3.41
C ALA A 91 9.74 8.21 -3.94
N ALA A 92 10.92 7.65 -3.67
CA ALA A 92 11.26 6.29 -4.04
C ALA A 92 10.36 5.25 -3.36
N LYS A 93 10.05 5.45 -2.06
CA LYS A 93 9.12 4.60 -1.31
C LYS A 93 7.73 4.61 -1.94
N SER A 94 7.18 5.79 -2.24
CA SER A 94 5.85 5.91 -2.86
C SER A 94 5.77 5.13 -4.17
N LYS A 95 6.80 5.25 -5.02
CA LYS A 95 6.86 4.53 -6.30
C LYS A 95 6.90 3.00 -6.11
N LEU A 96 7.70 2.51 -5.16
CA LEU A 96 7.76 1.07 -4.85
C LEU A 96 6.44 0.56 -4.26
N GLU A 97 5.74 1.36 -3.46
CA GLU A 97 4.42 1.01 -2.91
C GLU A 97 3.37 0.87 -4.03
N GLU A 98 3.40 1.76 -5.02
CA GLU A 98 2.56 1.68 -6.23
C GLU A 98 2.86 0.42 -7.06
N GLU A 99 4.14 0.14 -7.32
CA GLU A 99 4.55 -1.08 -8.06
C GLU A 99 4.11 -2.35 -7.34
N VAL A 100 4.23 -2.41 -6.01
CA VAL A 100 3.75 -3.53 -5.19
C VAL A 100 2.24 -3.67 -5.28
N HIS A 101 1.49 -2.57 -5.29
CA HIS A 101 0.04 -2.60 -5.42
C HIS A 101 -0.39 -3.15 -6.79
N GLU A 102 0.25 -2.69 -7.87
CA GLU A 102 -0.03 -3.14 -9.23
C GLU A 102 0.27 -4.64 -9.39
N LEU A 103 1.43 -5.10 -8.90
CA LEU A 103 1.80 -6.51 -8.94
C LEU A 103 0.82 -7.39 -8.15
N LYS A 104 0.35 -6.94 -6.98
CA LYS A 104 -0.67 -7.66 -6.21
C LYS A 104 -1.99 -7.78 -6.97
N SER A 105 -2.44 -6.71 -7.61
CA SER A 105 -3.66 -6.73 -8.43
C SER A 105 -3.53 -7.72 -9.60
N LYS A 106 -2.36 -7.73 -10.26
CA LYS A 106 -2.07 -8.67 -11.35
C LYS A 106 -2.07 -10.13 -10.88
N VAL A 107 -1.45 -10.41 -9.74
CA VAL A 107 -1.46 -11.77 -9.15
C VAL A 107 -2.88 -12.21 -8.82
N GLN A 108 -3.70 -11.32 -8.26
CA GLN A 108 -5.10 -11.62 -7.96
C GLN A 108 -5.92 -11.91 -9.23
N GLY A 109 -5.71 -11.14 -10.29
CA GLY A 109 -6.34 -11.39 -11.60
C GLY A 109 -5.96 -12.76 -12.17
N LEU A 110 -4.66 -13.06 -12.22
CA LEU A 110 -4.16 -14.34 -12.72
C LEU A 110 -4.66 -15.54 -11.88
N GLN A 111 -4.78 -15.38 -10.57
CA GLN A 111 -5.34 -16.43 -9.71
C GLN A 111 -6.81 -16.69 -10.06
N SER A 112 -7.61 -15.65 -10.25
CA SER A 112 -9.01 -15.81 -10.66
C SER A 112 -9.14 -16.49 -12.03
N ASP A 113 -8.29 -16.14 -12.98
CA ASP A 113 -8.28 -16.76 -14.31
C ASP A 113 -7.88 -18.24 -14.26
N LEU A 114 -6.94 -18.58 -13.39
CA LEU A 114 -6.54 -19.97 -13.14
C LEU A 114 -7.70 -20.76 -12.52
N ASP A 115 -8.33 -20.24 -11.47
CA ASP A 115 -9.44 -20.89 -10.78
C ASP A 115 -10.62 -21.14 -11.74
N ASN A 116 -10.92 -20.15 -12.59
CA ASN A 116 -11.93 -20.28 -13.65
C ASN A 116 -11.55 -21.34 -14.68
N SER A 117 -10.29 -21.34 -15.14
CA SER A 117 -9.80 -22.32 -16.11
C SER A 117 -9.86 -23.74 -15.54
N GLU A 118 -9.49 -23.93 -14.28
CA GLU A 118 -9.59 -25.21 -13.60
C GLU A 118 -11.04 -25.66 -13.43
N ALA A 119 -11.96 -24.76 -13.09
CA ALA A 119 -13.38 -25.06 -12.98
C ALA A 119 -13.93 -25.57 -14.32
N VAL A 120 -13.64 -24.86 -15.41
CA VAL A 120 -14.02 -25.27 -16.78
C VAL A 120 -13.44 -26.65 -17.13
N GLN A 121 -12.16 -26.91 -16.80
CA GLN A 121 -11.55 -28.21 -17.04
C GLN A 121 -12.23 -29.33 -16.25
N ARG A 122 -12.56 -29.10 -14.97
CA ARG A 122 -13.29 -30.08 -14.14
C ARG A 122 -14.64 -30.42 -14.75
N ASP A 123 -15.38 -29.43 -15.22
CA ASP A 123 -16.70 -29.63 -15.82
C ASP A 123 -16.60 -30.33 -17.18
N PHE A 124 -15.59 -30.00 -17.99
CA PHE A 124 -15.32 -30.71 -19.23
C PHE A 124 -15.03 -32.20 -18.99
N VAL A 125 -14.21 -32.52 -17.99
CA VAL A 125 -13.92 -33.92 -17.62
C VAL A 125 -15.21 -34.63 -17.18
N LYS A 126 -16.02 -34.03 -16.31
CA LYS A 126 -17.30 -34.61 -15.88
C LYS A 126 -18.22 -34.88 -17.06
N LEU A 127 -18.41 -33.90 -17.95
CA LEU A 127 -19.27 -34.04 -19.12
C LEU A 127 -18.76 -35.14 -20.06
N SER A 128 -17.45 -35.21 -20.28
CA SER A 128 -16.84 -36.25 -21.11
C SER A 128 -17.06 -37.66 -20.53
N GLN A 129 -16.97 -37.82 -19.21
CA GLN A 129 -17.24 -39.09 -18.52
C GLN A 129 -18.73 -39.44 -18.57
N SER A 130 -19.62 -38.48 -18.35
CA SER A 130 -21.07 -38.68 -18.48
C SER A 130 -21.45 -39.16 -19.88
N LEU A 131 -20.89 -38.53 -20.91
CA LEU A 131 -21.11 -38.94 -22.30
C LEU A 131 -20.56 -40.35 -22.57
N GLN A 132 -19.37 -40.68 -22.06
CA GLN A 132 -18.80 -42.03 -22.20
C GLN A 132 -19.69 -43.10 -21.54
N MET A 133 -20.21 -42.83 -20.34
CA MET A 133 -21.15 -43.74 -19.67
C MET A 133 -22.46 -43.89 -20.46
N GLU A 134 -22.97 -42.81 -21.04
CA GLU A 134 -24.19 -42.85 -21.85
C GLU A 134 -23.99 -43.63 -23.15
N LEU A 135 -22.85 -43.45 -23.82
CA LEU A 135 -22.46 -44.25 -24.98
C LEU A 135 -22.33 -45.75 -24.62
N GLU A 136 -21.76 -46.06 -23.46
CA GLU A 136 -21.62 -47.44 -23.00
C GLU A 136 -22.99 -48.07 -22.67
N LYS A 137 -23.91 -47.32 -22.06
CA LYS A 137 -25.30 -47.75 -21.87
C LYS A 137 -25.99 -48.06 -23.20
N ILE A 138 -25.78 -47.23 -24.22
CA ILE A 138 -26.34 -47.47 -25.56
C ILE A 138 -25.74 -48.75 -26.16
N ARG A 139 -24.42 -48.95 -26.07
CA ARG A 139 -23.75 -50.18 -26.55
C ARG A 139 -24.26 -51.44 -25.87
N GLN A 140 -24.46 -51.41 -24.56
CA GLN A 140 -25.03 -52.52 -23.82
C GLN A 140 -26.48 -52.78 -24.24
N SER A 141 -27.28 -51.73 -24.45
CA SER A 141 -28.65 -51.88 -24.97
C SER A 141 -28.72 -52.45 -26.39
N ASP A 142 -27.66 -52.29 -27.19
CA ASP A 142 -27.57 -52.85 -28.54
C ASP A 142 -27.25 -54.35 -28.57
N SER A 143 -26.88 -54.93 -27.42
CA SER A 143 -26.78 -56.39 -27.24
C SER A 143 -28.12 -57.06 -26.89
N GLU A 144 -29.15 -56.27 -26.54
CA GLU A 144 -30.52 -56.77 -26.42
C GLU A 144 -31.18 -56.81 -27.80
N VAL A 145 -31.86 -57.92 -28.13
CA VAL A 145 -32.60 -58.05 -29.39
C VAL A 145 -33.60 -56.88 -29.52
N ARG A 146 -33.38 -56.00 -30.52
CA ARG A 146 -34.20 -54.79 -30.72
C ARG A 146 -35.68 -55.11 -30.94
N TRP A 147 -35.99 -56.24 -31.56
CA TRP A 147 -37.37 -56.66 -31.81
C TRP A 147 -37.85 -57.63 -30.74
N GLN A 148 -38.81 -57.21 -29.92
CA GLN A 148 -39.41 -58.08 -28.90
C GLN A 148 -40.46 -59.01 -29.51
N HIS A 149 -40.49 -60.26 -29.05
CA HIS A 149 -41.55 -61.19 -29.42
C HIS A 149 -42.77 -61.02 -28.51
N ASP A 150 -43.97 -61.21 -29.08
CA ASP A 150 -45.23 -61.05 -28.36
C ASP A 150 -45.33 -61.98 -27.13
N GLU A 151 -44.62 -63.10 -27.13
CA GLU A 151 -44.64 -64.09 -26.06
C GLU A 151 -43.88 -63.64 -24.81
N ASP A 152 -42.84 -62.81 -24.98
CA ASP A 152 -41.90 -62.43 -23.93
C ASP A 152 -42.30 -61.15 -23.18
N VAL A 153 -43.35 -60.45 -23.66
CA VAL A 153 -43.73 -59.14 -23.13
C VAL A 153 -45.14 -59.20 -22.52
N PRO A 154 -45.28 -59.46 -21.20
CA PRO A 154 -46.58 -59.55 -20.55
C PRO A 154 -47.23 -58.18 -20.27
N GLU A 155 -46.44 -57.09 -20.27
CA GLU A 155 -46.87 -55.75 -19.91
C GLU A 155 -46.32 -54.66 -20.85
N CYS A 156 -47.04 -53.54 -20.98
CA CYS A 156 -46.59 -52.41 -21.78
C CYS A 156 -45.26 -51.84 -21.24
N ASN A 157 -44.27 -51.68 -22.13
CA ASN A 157 -42.95 -51.14 -21.77
C ASN A 157 -42.95 -49.69 -21.24
N THR A 158 -44.06 -48.96 -21.34
CA THR A 158 -44.19 -47.59 -20.80
C THR A 158 -45.13 -47.54 -19.59
N CYS A 159 -46.42 -47.81 -19.77
CA CYS A 159 -47.43 -47.64 -18.72
C CYS A 159 -47.64 -48.88 -17.83
N LYS A 160 -46.89 -49.96 -18.08
CA LYS A 160 -46.97 -51.21 -17.30
C LYS A 160 -48.34 -51.90 -17.27
N LYS A 161 -49.24 -51.55 -18.19
CA LYS A 161 -50.53 -52.24 -18.38
C LYS A 161 -50.29 -53.67 -18.84
N THR A 162 -50.81 -54.66 -18.11
CA THR A 162 -50.77 -56.09 -18.50
C THR A 162 -51.60 -56.33 -19.76
N PHE A 163 -51.04 -57.07 -20.71
CA PHE A 163 -51.71 -57.45 -21.95
C PHE A 163 -52.53 -58.72 -21.75
N GLN A 164 -53.79 -58.70 -22.17
CA GLN A 164 -54.70 -59.84 -22.12
C GLN A 164 -54.71 -60.62 -23.44
N SER A 165 -54.28 -60.00 -24.55
CA SER A 165 -54.15 -60.67 -25.85
C SER A 165 -53.05 -60.06 -26.73
N ARG A 166 -52.62 -60.82 -27.76
CA ARG A 166 -51.67 -60.30 -28.78
C ARG A 166 -52.22 -59.09 -29.54
N LYS A 167 -53.54 -58.92 -29.65
CA LYS A 167 -54.17 -57.79 -30.36
C LYS A 167 -53.97 -56.44 -29.65
N GLU A 168 -53.56 -56.46 -28.39
CA GLU A 168 -53.29 -55.25 -27.60
C GLU A 168 -51.82 -54.81 -27.66
N LYS A 169 -50.95 -55.62 -28.30
CA LYS A 169 -49.50 -55.44 -28.39
C LYS A 169 -49.14 -54.77 -29.72
N PHE A 170 -48.42 -53.66 -29.63
CA PHE A 170 -48.00 -52.87 -30.79
C PHE A 170 -46.50 -52.56 -30.71
N HIS A 171 -45.75 -52.93 -31.75
CA HIS A 171 -44.32 -52.62 -31.83
C HIS A 171 -44.07 -51.16 -32.21
N CYS A 172 -43.08 -50.55 -31.56
CA CYS A 172 -42.52 -49.29 -32.02
C CYS A 172 -41.66 -49.54 -33.26
N ASN A 173 -41.93 -48.82 -34.37
CA ASN A 173 -41.16 -48.97 -35.61
C ASN A 173 -39.71 -48.44 -35.53
N HIS A 174 -39.34 -47.75 -34.44
CA HIS A 174 -37.97 -47.29 -34.20
C HIS A 174 -37.18 -48.23 -33.30
N CYS A 175 -37.68 -48.53 -32.11
CA CYS A 175 -36.95 -49.31 -31.11
C CYS A 175 -37.37 -50.79 -31.02
N GLY A 176 -38.40 -51.23 -31.75
CA GLY A 176 -38.86 -52.63 -31.82
C GLY A 176 -39.46 -53.22 -30.54
N LYS A 177 -39.60 -52.43 -29.47
CA LYS A 177 -40.26 -52.83 -28.21
C LYS A 177 -41.79 -52.79 -28.34
N ILE A 178 -42.49 -53.56 -27.50
CA ILE A 178 -43.96 -53.69 -27.50
C ILE A 178 -44.64 -52.72 -26.52
N PHE A 179 -45.70 -52.04 -26.96
CA PHE A 179 -46.47 -51.07 -26.19
C PHE A 179 -47.98 -51.26 -26.40
N CYS A 180 -48.80 -50.66 -25.54
CA CYS A 180 -50.23 -50.55 -25.79
C CYS A 180 -50.53 -49.49 -26.86
N LEU A 181 -51.77 -49.45 -27.37
CA LEU A 181 -52.21 -48.50 -28.40
C LEU A 181 -51.95 -47.04 -28.01
N GLU A 182 -52.22 -46.69 -26.76
CA GLU A 182 -52.06 -45.32 -26.26
C GLU A 182 -50.59 -44.88 -26.24
N CYS A 183 -49.71 -45.76 -25.76
CA CYS A 183 -48.26 -45.50 -25.66
C CYS A 183 -47.51 -45.54 -27.00
N SER A 184 -48.12 -46.07 -28.07
CA SER A 184 -47.57 -46.18 -29.44
C SER A 184 -48.39 -45.41 -30.50
N SER A 185 -49.26 -44.51 -30.06
CA SER A 185 -50.20 -43.78 -30.93
C SER A 185 -49.54 -42.69 -31.77
N ARG A 186 -48.35 -42.21 -31.37
CA ARG A 186 -47.66 -41.10 -32.05
C ARG A 186 -46.95 -41.56 -33.33
N THR A 187 -46.76 -40.63 -34.25
CA THR A 187 -46.24 -40.92 -35.60
C THR A 187 -45.13 -39.94 -35.97
N VAL A 188 -44.06 -40.44 -36.59
CA VAL A 188 -42.96 -39.62 -37.11
C VAL A 188 -42.77 -39.84 -38.61
N ASN A 189 -42.34 -38.80 -39.34
CA ASN A 189 -42.03 -38.88 -40.75
C ASN A 189 -40.55 -39.23 -40.94
N SER A 190 -40.24 -40.42 -41.46
CA SER A 190 -38.86 -40.89 -41.60
C SER A 190 -38.56 -41.56 -42.95
N GLY A 191 -37.27 -41.72 -43.25
CA GLY A 191 -36.75 -42.30 -44.49
C GLY A 191 -36.76 -41.38 -45.72
N PRO A 192 -36.18 -41.82 -46.85
CA PRO A 192 -36.02 -40.99 -48.06
C PRO A 192 -37.32 -40.45 -48.66
N LYS A 193 -38.45 -41.14 -48.39
CA LYS A 193 -39.79 -40.78 -48.89
C LYS A 193 -40.68 -40.13 -47.83
N LYS A 194 -40.14 -39.73 -46.67
CA LYS A 194 -40.88 -39.10 -45.54
C LYS A 194 -42.18 -39.84 -45.19
N ARG A 195 -42.11 -41.16 -45.02
CA ARG A 195 -43.29 -41.97 -44.69
C ARG A 195 -43.59 -41.87 -43.19
N GLN A 196 -44.87 -42.00 -42.85
CA GLN A 196 -45.36 -42.00 -41.48
C GLN A 196 -45.15 -43.36 -40.82
N PHE A 197 -44.48 -43.38 -39.66
CA PHE A 197 -44.25 -44.57 -38.85
C PHE A 197 -44.75 -44.35 -37.42
N LYS A 198 -45.53 -45.30 -36.90
CA LYS A 198 -45.96 -45.28 -35.50
C LYS A 198 -44.81 -45.64 -34.57
N VAL A 199 -44.62 -44.84 -33.53
CA VAL A 199 -43.52 -44.99 -32.56
C VAL A 199 -44.02 -44.74 -31.15
N CYS A 200 -43.29 -45.25 -30.16
CA CYS A 200 -43.62 -44.94 -28.77
C CYS A 200 -43.32 -43.47 -28.42
N ASN A 201 -43.88 -42.98 -27.32
CA ASN A 201 -43.73 -41.59 -26.86
C ASN A 201 -42.26 -41.14 -26.73
N VAL A 202 -41.38 -42.03 -26.24
CA VAL A 202 -39.94 -41.74 -26.11
C VAL A 202 -39.30 -41.57 -27.49
N CYS A 203 -39.53 -42.52 -28.40
CA CYS A 203 -38.98 -42.47 -29.76
C CYS A 203 -39.53 -41.30 -30.57
N HIS A 204 -40.80 -40.91 -30.35
CA HIS A 204 -41.35 -39.69 -30.95
C HIS A 204 -40.54 -38.46 -30.56
N THR A 205 -40.25 -38.30 -29.27
CA THR A 205 -39.49 -37.16 -28.74
C THR A 205 -38.04 -37.15 -29.24
N LEU A 206 -37.44 -38.32 -29.46
CA LEU A 206 -36.08 -38.45 -29.98
C LEU A 206 -35.97 -38.18 -31.49
N LEU A 207 -36.98 -38.58 -32.27
CA LEU A 207 -36.93 -38.56 -33.74
C LEU A 207 -37.60 -37.32 -34.37
N ASP A 208 -38.45 -36.62 -33.63
CA ASP A 208 -39.07 -35.39 -34.10
C ASP A 208 -38.28 -34.16 -33.62
N HIS A 209 -37.52 -33.56 -34.54
CA HIS A 209 -36.69 -32.37 -34.29
C HIS A 209 -37.48 -31.11 -33.89
N GLN A 210 -38.82 -31.11 -34.00
CA GLN A 210 -39.68 -30.01 -33.55
C GLN A 210 -40.24 -30.21 -32.14
N THR A 211 -40.08 -31.41 -31.56
CA THR A 211 -40.44 -31.66 -30.17
C THR A 211 -39.28 -31.23 -29.26
N ALA A 212 -39.56 -30.43 -28.22
CA ALA A 212 -38.54 -30.07 -27.23
C ALA A 212 -37.92 -31.34 -26.62
N PRO A 213 -36.58 -31.42 -26.42
CA PRO A 213 -35.94 -32.56 -25.79
C PRO A 213 -36.64 -32.88 -24.46
N TYR A 214 -36.85 -34.16 -24.15
CA TYR A 214 -37.50 -34.60 -22.90
C TYR A 214 -36.86 -33.99 -21.62
N PHE A 215 -35.58 -33.61 -21.70
CA PHE A 215 -34.82 -32.93 -20.64
C PHE A 215 -34.96 -31.39 -20.61
N SER A 216 -35.85 -30.80 -21.41
CA SER A 216 -36.10 -29.34 -21.44
C SER A 216 -37.22 -28.90 -20.48
N SER A 217 -37.86 -29.85 -19.80
CA SER A 217 -38.84 -29.58 -18.75
C SER A 217 -38.25 -29.93 -17.39
N ASP A 218 -37.89 -28.85 -16.68
CA ASP A 218 -37.41 -28.67 -15.31
C ASP A 218 -36.35 -29.65 -14.74
N PRO A 219 -35.29 -29.13 -14.09
CA PRO A 219 -34.33 -29.97 -13.39
C PRO A 219 -35.04 -30.77 -12.28
N PRO A 220 -34.70 -32.06 -12.06
CA PRO A 220 -35.21 -32.79 -10.91
C PRO A 220 -34.81 -32.04 -9.64
N GLN A 221 -35.80 -31.67 -8.82
CA GLN A 221 -35.55 -31.02 -7.54
C GLN A 221 -34.62 -31.90 -6.71
N THR A 222 -33.52 -31.31 -6.25
CA THR A 222 -32.62 -31.93 -5.26
C THR A 222 -33.44 -32.29 -4.03
N PRO A 223 -33.41 -33.56 -3.56
CA PRO A 223 -34.04 -33.91 -2.29
C PRO A 223 -33.36 -33.11 -1.17
N SER A 224 -34.18 -32.52 -0.30
CA SER A 224 -33.73 -31.99 0.99
C SER A 224 -33.21 -33.10 1.91
#